data_AF-A0AAP0I0I0-F1
#
_entry.id   AF-A0AAP0I0I0-F1
#
_cell.length_a   1.000
_cell.length_b   1.000
_cell.length_c   1.000
_cell.angle_alpha   90.00
_cell.angle_beta   90.00
_cell.angle_gamma   90.00
#
_symmetry.space_group_name_H-M   'P 1'
#
loop_
_entity.id
_entity.type
_entity.pdbx_description
1 polymer ?
#
loop_
_entity_poly.entity_id
_entity_poly.type
_entity_poly.pdbx_seq_one_letter_code
_entity_poly.pdbx_strand_id
1 'polypeptide(L)' 'MGTGDNLESNSSTFMTEIKETAFVMQNVSSKNLIVMDELGRATTSSDGFAVAWTCCEHLLSLKAQVLKLCFFPML' A
#
# COMPACT_ATOMS: atom_id res chain seq x y z
N MET A 1 19.61 -5.73 3.17
CA MET A 1 20.57 -4.82 2.51
C MET A 1 19.77 -3.60 2.06
N GLY A 2 20.17 -2.42 2.56
CA GLY A 2 19.53 -1.11 2.34
C GLY A 2 18.38 -0.84 3.31
N THR A 3 18.30 0.23 4.10
CA THR A 3 19.06 1.50 4.20
C THR A 3 18.72 2.03 5.61
N GLY A 4 19.65 2.30 6.51
CA GLY A 4 20.58 3.42 6.42
C GLY A 4 19.99 4.68 7.07
N ASP A 5 18.74 5.04 6.78
CA ASP A 5 18.33 6.44 6.86
C ASP A 5 16.95 6.68 7.52
N ASN A 6 16.71 6.19 8.74
CA ASN A 6 15.53 6.67 9.48
C ASN A 6 15.73 6.87 10.98
N LEU A 7 16.97 7.10 11.42
CA LEU A 7 17.22 7.59 12.78
C LEU A 7 16.92 9.09 12.94
N GLU A 8 16.71 9.82 11.83
CA GLU A 8 16.51 11.28 11.83
C GLU A 8 15.07 11.75 11.56
N SER A 9 14.12 10.84 11.31
CA SER A 9 12.71 11.20 11.24
C SER A 9 11.95 10.38 12.27
N ASN A 10 11.17 11.05 13.11
CA ASN A 10 10.36 10.45 14.17
C ASN A 10 9.16 9.64 13.59
N SER A 11 9.35 8.97 12.46
CA SER A 11 8.30 8.31 11.68
C SER A 11 8.57 6.82 11.55
N SER A 12 7.56 6.02 11.85
CA SER A 12 7.64 4.56 11.75
C SER A 12 7.75 4.13 10.30
N THR A 13 8.39 2.98 10.04
CA THR A 13 8.43 2.36 8.70
C THR A 13 7.05 2.24 8.08
N PHE A 14 6.04 1.91 8.90
CA PHE A 14 4.63 1.88 8.51
C PHE A 14 4.12 3.25 8.02
N MET A 15 4.44 4.34 8.71
CA MET A 15 4.01 5.68 8.31
C MET A 15 4.60 6.06 6.93
N THR A 16 5.84 5.69 6.66
CA THR A 16 6.48 5.94 5.36
C THR A 16 5.79 5.12 4.25
N GLU A 17 5.55 3.83 4.48
CA GLU A 17 4.83 2.95 3.53
C GLU A 17 3.42 3.47 3.19
N ILE A 18 2.68 3.95 4.20
CA ILE A 18 1.34 4.51 4.00
C ILE A 18 1.39 5.84 3.23
N LYS A 19 2.39 6.69 3.48
CA LYS A 19 2.56 7.95 2.73
C LYS A 19 2.87 7.71 1.26
N GLU A 20 3.76 6.75 0.96
CA GLU A 20 4.05 6.36 -0.43
C GLU A 20 2.81 5.79 -1.11
N THR A 21 2.06 4.93 -0.40
CA THR A 21 0.78 4.39 -0.89
C THR A 21 -0.22 5.50 -1.19
N ALA A 22 -0.38 6.48 -0.29
CA ALA A 22 -1.28 7.61 -0.49
C ALA A 22 -0.87 8.46 -1.71
N PHE A 23 0.44 8.66 -1.92
CA PHE A 23 0.94 9.37 -3.08
C PHE A 23 0.61 8.64 -4.40
N VAL A 24 0.78 7.32 -4.45
CA VAL A 24 0.40 6.50 -5.61
C VAL A 24 -1.12 6.57 -5.85
N MET A 25 -1.93 6.44 -4.79
CA MET A 25 -3.38 6.50 -4.86
C MET A 25 -3.91 7.84 -5.37
N GLN A 26 -3.24 8.95 -5.06
CA GLN A 26 -3.62 10.27 -5.57
C GLN A 26 -3.29 10.48 -7.06
N ASN A 27 -2.34 9.70 -7.61
CA ASN A 27 -1.85 9.86 -8.98
C ASN A 27 -2.31 8.75 -9.94
N VAL A 28 -3.03 7.74 -9.45
CA VAL A 28 -3.51 6.64 -10.29
C VAL A 28 -4.62 7.10 -11.23
N SER A 29 -4.55 6.61 -12.47
CA SER A 29 -5.64 6.69 -13.44
C SER A 29 -5.95 5.30 -14.02
N SER A 30 -7.07 5.19 -14.73
CA SER A 30 -7.48 3.97 -15.46
C SER A 30 -6.46 3.38 -16.45
N LYS A 31 -5.39 4.12 -16.79
CA LYS A 31 -4.33 3.68 -17.71
C LYS A 31 -3.08 3.13 -17.02
N ASN A 32 -3.04 3.19 -15.69
CA ASN A 32 -1.87 2.79 -14.91
C ASN A 32 -1.95 1.31 -14.52
N LEU A 33 -0.82 0.63 -14.56
CA LEU A 33 -0.64 -0.69 -13.95
C LEU A 33 -0.12 -0.48 -12.53
N ILE A 34 -0.87 -0.92 -11.53
CA ILE A 34 -0.43 -0.88 -10.13
C ILE A 34 0.03 -2.27 -9.71
N VAL A 35 1.25 -2.32 -9.17
CA VAL A 35 1.80 -3.49 -8.48
C VAL A 35 1.90 -3.12 -7.01
N MET A 36 1.29 -3.92 -6.16
CA MET A 36 1.26 -3.71 -4.71
C MET A 36 1.67 -5.01 -4.03
N ASP A 37 2.78 -4.96 -3.31
CA ASP A 37 3.38 -6.09 -2.61
C ASP A 37 3.43 -5.80 -1.11
N GLU A 38 3.09 -6.80 -0.30
CA GLU A 38 3.10 -6.78 1.18
C GLU A 38 2.49 -5.52 1.88
N LEU A 39 1.51 -4.81 1.27
CA LEU A 39 0.89 -3.64 1.90
C LEU A 39 0.29 -4.00 3.27
N GLY A 40 0.67 -3.24 4.32
CA GLY A 40 0.14 -3.41 5.66
C GLY A 40 0.85 -4.47 6.51
N ARG A 41 2.02 -4.97 6.08
CA ARG A 41 2.81 -5.94 6.86
C ARG A 41 3.36 -5.38 8.18
N ALA A 42 3.64 -4.09 8.25
CA ALA A 42 4.21 -3.44 9.43
C ALA A 42 3.15 -3.00 10.49
N THR A 43 1.89 -3.44 10.38
CA THR A 43 0.80 -3.11 11.32
C THR A 43 0.05 -4.36 11.82
N THR A 44 -0.97 -4.18 12.66
CA THR A 44 -1.84 -5.29 13.09
C THR A 44 -2.53 -5.92 11.89
N SER A 45 -2.78 -7.24 11.90
CA SER A 45 -3.39 -7.93 10.77
C SER A 45 -4.76 -7.34 10.37
N SER A 46 -5.53 -6.87 11.35
CA SER A 46 -6.82 -6.22 11.14
C SER A 46 -6.68 -4.87 10.44
N ASP A 47 -5.74 -4.02 10.88
CA ASP A 47 -5.50 -2.71 10.28
C ASP A 47 -4.87 -2.86 8.89
N GLY A 48 -3.94 -3.80 8.73
CA GLY A 48 -3.31 -4.12 7.45
C GLY A 48 -4.33 -4.60 6.42
N PHE A 49 -5.25 -5.49 6.83
CA PHE A 49 -6.36 -5.92 5.98
C PHE A 49 -7.29 -4.76 5.63
N ALA A 50 -7.69 -3.94 6.60
CA ALA A 50 -8.60 -2.82 6.35
C ALA A 50 -8.01 -1.80 5.35
N VAL A 51 -6.72 -1.50 5.48
CA VAL A 51 -6.00 -0.61 4.54
C VAL A 51 -5.90 -1.28 3.16
N ALA A 52 -5.45 -2.54 3.09
CA ALA A 52 -5.32 -3.26 1.82
C ALA A 52 -6.65 -3.48 1.10
N TRP A 53 -7.74 -3.64 1.84
CA TRP A 53 -9.10 -3.74 1.31
C TRP A 53 -9.55 -2.41 0.71
N THR A 54 -9.48 -1.33 1.49
CA THR A 54 -9.93 0.00 1.07
C THR A 54 -9.13 0.52 -0.13
N CYS A 55 -7.81 0.28 -0.14
CA CYS A 55 -6.96 0.58 -1.29
C CYS A 55 -7.43 -0.17 -2.54
N CYS A 56 -7.77 -1.45 -2.43
CA CYS A 56 -8.24 -2.21 -3.59
C CYS A 56 -9.63 -1.80 -4.06
N GLU A 57 -10.57 -1.55 -3.17
CA GLU A 57 -11.87 -0.98 -3.56
C GLU A 57 -11.70 0.34 -4.31
N HIS A 58 -10.81 1.21 -3.85
CA HIS A 58 -10.52 2.47 -4.51
C HIS A 58 -9.97 2.25 -5.93
N LEU A 59 -9.00 1.35 -6.09
CA LEU A 59 -8.42 1.06 -7.40
C LEU A 59 -9.41 0.38 -8.37
N LEU A 60 -10.26 -0.51 -7.87
CA LEU A 60 -11.33 -1.14 -8.64
C LEU A 60 -12.36 -0.11 -9.12
N SER A 61 -12.73 0.85 -8.26
CA SER A 61 -13.62 1.95 -8.62
C SER A 61 -13.07 2.81 -9.78
N LEU A 62 -11.76 2.99 -9.83
CA LEU A 62 -11.07 3.74 -10.89
C LEU A 62 -10.84 2.94 -12.19
N LYS A 63 -11.27 1.66 -12.23
CA LYS A 63 -11.00 0.72 -13.33
C LYS A 63 -9.50 0.60 -13.68
N ALA A 64 -8.62 0.85 -12.71
CA ALA A 64 -7.20 0.67 -12.89
C ALA A 64 -6.87 -0.83 -12.99
N GLN A 65 -5.88 -1.19 -13.80
CA GLN A 65 -5.40 -2.57 -13.84
C GLN A 65 -4.51 -2.79 -12.61
N VAL A 66 -4.97 -3.61 -11.69
CA VAL A 66 -4.24 -3.93 -10.44
C VAL A 66 -3.69 -5.34 -10.55
N LEU A 67 -2.37 -5.48 -10.45
CA LEU A 67 -1.72 -6.76 -10.22
C LEU A 67 -1.39 -6.85 -8.73
N LYS A 68 -2.24 -7.56 -7.99
CA LYS A 68 -2.13 -7.67 -6.53
C LYS A 68 -1.23 -8.85 -6.16
N LEU A 69 -0.18 -8.59 -5.38
CA LEU A 69 0.69 -9.61 -4.78
C LEU A 69 0.47 -9.76 -3.25
N CYS A 70 -0.57 -9.13 -2.70
CA CYS A 70 -0.88 -9.26 -1.27
C CYS A 70 -1.21 -10.70 -0.87
N PHE A 71 -0.39 -11.26 0.03
CA PHE A 71 -0.62 -12.54 0.69
C PHE A 71 -1.68 -12.43 1.80
N PHE A 72 -2.90 -12.01 1.46
CA PHE A 72 -4.06 -12.09 2.34
C PHE A 72 -5.05 -13.10 1.76
N PRO A 73 -5.11 -14.35 2.28
CA PRO A 73 -5.95 -15.43 1.73
C PRO A 73 -7.47 -15.18 1.85
N MET A 74 -7.89 -13.99 2.27
CA MET A 74 -9.28 -13.60 2.51
C MET A 74 -9.77 -12.49 1.55
N LEU A 75 -8.93 -12.09 0.58
CA LEU A 75 -9.19 -11.03 -0.40
C LEU A 75 -9.44 -11.58 -1.80
#